data_AF-A0A9P4J9L6-F1
#
_entry.id   AF-A0A9P4J9L6-F1
#
_cell.length_a   1.000
_cell.length_b   1.000
_cell.length_c   1.000
_cell.angle_alpha   90.00
_cell.angle_beta   90.00
_cell.angle_gamma   90.00
#
_symmetry.space_group_name_H-M   'P 1'
#
loop_
_entity.id
_entity.type
_entity.pdbx_description
1 polymer ?
#
loop_
_entity_poly.entity_id
_entity_poly.type
_entity_poly.pdbx_seq_one_letter_code
_entity_poly.pdbx_strand_id
1 'polypeptide(L)'
;MKIPRPEPASTAVELPGRQTPTKQIITPKIIRSGPDRHWAFLLKLIANFYEDRSSLVAPANLSNHSSDPAGIHVFVDASNIFIGFHDQLKRARGIPVHVRVPRVDMSFDALALLMERRRPVAKRVLAGSTPEVAAFDVARRIGYDCAILDKVYKARELTARQRFFMSRERRGSKSSNKDVDVLDGYSSGNASTASIGDKVPTHAPQKYVEQGVDEILHLKMLESVVDADDDAPAGTMVLATGDAAQAEYSSGFMVMVERALKRGWKVELVSWSANISTAYKKDAFRKRWGDKFKIVELDDYAEELLDM
;
A
#
# COMPACT_ATOMS: atom_id res chain seq x y z
N MET A 1 18.73 -81.05 22.59
CA MET A 1 19.11 -80.15 21.48
C MET A 1 17.92 -79.99 20.55
N LYS A 2 17.22 -78.85 20.61
CA LYS A 2 16.14 -78.47 19.67
C LYS A 2 16.65 -77.29 18.85
N ILE A 3 16.63 -77.42 17.53
CA ILE A 3 17.03 -76.39 16.56
C ILE A 3 15.88 -75.38 16.43
N PRO A 4 16.10 -74.05 16.54
CA PRO A 4 15.04 -73.07 16.32
C PRO A 4 14.86 -72.76 14.82
N ARG A 5 13.61 -72.56 14.39
CA ARG A 5 13.24 -72.09 13.05
C ARG A 5 13.60 -70.59 12.89
N PRO A 6 13.94 -70.13 11.67
CA PRO A 6 14.17 -68.72 11.41
C PRO A 6 12.83 -67.96 11.34
N GLU A 7 12.79 -66.78 11.97
CA GLU A 7 11.67 -65.83 11.86
C GLU A 7 11.62 -65.18 10.46
N PRO A 8 10.43 -64.86 9.94
CA PRO A 8 10.33 -64.13 8.68
C PRO A 8 10.73 -62.66 8.86
N ALA A 9 11.60 -62.19 7.97
CA ALA A 9 12.01 -60.79 7.90
C ALA A 9 10.79 -59.87 7.64
N SER A 10 10.52 -58.98 8.58
CA SER A 10 9.55 -57.90 8.44
C SER A 10 10.09 -56.87 7.45
N THR A 11 9.61 -56.89 6.21
CA THR A 11 9.83 -55.83 5.24
C THR A 11 9.04 -54.59 5.69
N ALA A 12 9.73 -53.65 6.36
CA ALA A 12 9.17 -52.35 6.68
C ALA A 12 8.91 -51.60 5.37
N VAL A 13 7.63 -51.43 5.03
CA VAL A 13 7.21 -50.53 3.94
C VAL A 13 7.41 -49.11 4.45
N GLU A 14 8.46 -48.44 3.99
CA GLU A 14 8.64 -47.01 4.17
C GLU A 14 7.47 -46.29 3.49
N LEU A 15 6.56 -45.75 4.31
CA LEU A 15 5.56 -44.79 3.85
C LEU A 15 6.30 -43.58 3.29
N PRO A 16 5.92 -43.05 2.11
CA PRO A 16 6.59 -41.89 1.54
C PRO A 16 6.48 -40.73 2.53
N GLY A 17 7.65 -40.26 2.97
CA GLY A 17 7.78 -39.15 3.90
C GLY A 17 6.93 -37.97 3.44
N ARG A 18 6.01 -37.55 4.30
CA ARG A 18 5.22 -36.33 4.11
C ARG A 18 6.23 -35.19 3.96
N GLN A 19 6.47 -34.74 2.73
CA GLN A 19 7.31 -33.57 2.47
C GLN A 19 6.67 -32.41 3.21
N THR A 20 7.28 -32.00 4.33
CA THR A 20 6.98 -30.73 4.97
C THR A 20 7.14 -29.66 3.89
N PRO A 21 6.11 -28.84 3.60
CA PRO A 21 6.25 -27.78 2.62
C PRO A 21 7.43 -26.92 3.05
N THR A 22 8.44 -26.81 2.18
CA THR A 22 9.58 -25.93 2.40
C THR A 22 9.02 -24.53 2.70
N LYS A 23 9.31 -24.00 3.89
CA LYS A 23 8.89 -22.65 4.25
C LYS A 23 9.50 -21.71 3.20
N GLN A 24 8.65 -21.10 2.39
CA GLN A 24 9.09 -20.10 1.43
C GLN A 24 9.53 -18.86 2.23
N ILE A 25 10.85 -18.67 2.31
CA ILE A 25 11.48 -17.54 3.00
C ILE A 25 11.86 -16.52 1.93
N ILE A 26 11.56 -15.25 2.17
CA ILE A 26 12.01 -14.16 1.31
C ILE A 26 13.46 -13.85 1.69
N THR A 27 14.37 -14.07 0.75
CA THR A 27 15.79 -13.68 0.86
C THR A 27 16.12 -12.58 -0.14
N PRO A 28 17.13 -11.72 0.13
CA PRO A 28 17.56 -10.68 -0.80
C PRO A 28 18.12 -11.31 -2.06
N LYS A 29 17.86 -10.67 -3.21
CA LYS A 29 18.50 -11.08 -4.46
C LYS A 29 19.99 -10.77 -4.47
N ILE A 30 20.37 -9.69 -3.80
CA ILE A 30 21.74 -9.19 -3.75
C ILE A 30 22.11 -8.98 -2.29
N ILE A 31 23.14 -9.68 -1.82
CA ILE A 31 23.66 -9.53 -0.47
C ILE A 31 24.77 -8.48 -0.53
N ARG A 32 24.57 -7.34 0.14
CA ARG A 32 25.59 -6.30 0.35
C ARG A 32 25.76 -6.05 1.84
N SER A 33 27.00 -5.80 2.27
CA SER A 33 27.30 -5.41 3.63
C SER A 33 26.90 -3.95 3.89
N GLY A 34 26.66 -3.57 5.15
CA GLY A 34 26.05 -2.29 5.56
C GLY A 34 26.42 -1.07 4.72
N PRO A 35 27.68 -0.58 4.75
CA PRO A 35 28.09 0.61 3.99
C PRO A 35 27.93 0.46 2.47
N ASP A 36 28.22 -0.72 1.92
CA ASP A 36 28.09 -0.98 0.48
C ASP A 36 26.62 -0.95 0.02
N ARG A 37 25.70 -1.40 0.90
CA ARG A 37 24.25 -1.29 0.66
C ARG A 37 23.84 0.17 0.56
N HIS A 38 24.27 0.99 1.52
CA HIS A 38 23.95 2.43 1.54
C HIS A 38 24.57 3.16 0.34
N TRP A 39 25.81 2.82 -0.01
CA TRP A 39 26.50 3.40 -1.16
C TRP A 39 25.80 3.06 -2.49
N ALA A 40 25.49 1.77 -2.71
CA ALA A 40 24.80 1.33 -3.92
C ALA A 40 23.42 1.99 -4.05
N PHE A 41 22.70 2.11 -2.93
CA PHE A 41 21.40 2.78 -2.92
C PHE A 41 21.50 4.27 -3.22
N LEU A 42 22.47 4.98 -2.63
CA LEU A 42 22.72 6.39 -2.93
C LEU A 42 23.04 6.62 -4.41
N LEU A 43 23.92 5.80 -5.00
CA LEU A 43 24.25 5.90 -6.43
C LEU A 43 23.03 5.68 -7.32
N LYS A 44 22.17 4.72 -6.96
CA LYS A 44 20.92 4.46 -7.67
C LYS A 44 19.96 5.65 -7.59
N LEU A 45 19.83 6.29 -6.42
CA LEU A 45 19.02 7.49 -6.25
C LEU A 45 19.57 8.66 -7.08
N ILE A 46 20.89 8.88 -7.11
CA ILE A 46 21.52 9.93 -7.93
C ILE A 46 21.26 9.70 -9.42
N ALA A 47 21.31 8.44 -9.88
CA ALA A 47 21.04 8.10 -11.27
C ALA A 47 19.56 8.35 -11.64
N ASN A 48 18.63 7.97 -10.76
CA ASN A 48 17.19 8.05 -11.04
C ASN A 48 16.57 9.43 -10.76
N PHE A 49 17.20 10.23 -9.88
CA PHE A 49 16.77 11.57 -9.47
C PHE A 49 17.94 12.55 -9.59
N TYR A 50 18.50 12.65 -10.80
CA TYR A 50 19.64 13.52 -11.08
C TYR A 50 19.34 14.99 -10.78
N GLU A 51 18.08 15.41 -10.90
CA GLU A 51 17.61 16.73 -10.51
C GLU A 51 17.90 17.08 -9.04
N ASP A 52 17.90 16.08 -8.16
CA ASP A 52 18.11 16.21 -6.71
C ASP A 52 19.56 15.90 -6.31
N ARG A 53 20.50 15.84 -7.27
CA ARG A 53 21.91 15.49 -7.00
C ARG A 53 22.58 16.41 -5.98
N SER A 54 22.24 17.70 -6.00
CA SER A 54 22.84 18.71 -5.12
C SER A 54 22.51 18.45 -3.66
N SER A 55 21.25 18.10 -3.35
CA SER A 55 20.85 17.67 -2.00
C SER A 55 21.38 16.29 -1.65
N LEU A 56 21.36 15.33 -2.59
CA LEU A 56 21.79 13.96 -2.33
C LEU A 56 23.27 13.86 -1.94
N VAL A 57 24.15 14.62 -2.60
CA VAL A 57 25.60 14.62 -2.32
C VAL A 57 26.03 15.65 -1.28
N ALA A 58 25.12 16.53 -0.86
CA ALA A 58 25.41 17.49 0.20
C ALA A 58 25.88 16.74 1.46
N PRO A 59 26.86 17.29 2.20
CA PRO A 59 27.21 16.78 3.51
C PRO A 59 25.93 16.63 4.35
N ALA A 60 25.80 15.52 5.06
CA ALA A 60 24.67 15.32 5.96
C ALA A 60 24.75 16.36 7.08
N ASN A 61 24.06 17.48 6.92
CA ASN A 61 23.94 18.47 7.97
C ASN A 61 23.19 17.81 9.12
N LEU A 62 23.84 17.73 10.29
CA LEU A 62 23.24 17.19 11.53
C LEU A 62 22.05 18.04 12.01
N SER A 63 21.91 19.26 11.50
CA SER A 63 20.71 20.07 11.70
C SER A 63 19.59 19.50 10.85
N ASN A 64 18.65 18.79 11.49
CA ASN A 64 17.36 18.48 10.91
C ASN A 64 16.83 19.75 10.23
N HIS A 65 16.70 19.74 8.90
CA HIS A 65 16.15 20.86 8.12
C HIS A 65 14.62 21.00 8.35
N SER A 66 14.15 20.77 9.58
CA SER A 66 12.76 20.55 9.98
C SER A 66 11.92 21.82 10.06
N SER A 67 12.35 22.91 9.43
CA SER A 67 11.66 24.20 9.54
C SER A 67 11.93 25.12 8.35
N ASP A 68 12.39 24.60 7.22
CA ASP A 68 12.47 25.40 5.99
C ASP A 68 11.04 25.55 5.45
N PRO A 69 10.43 26.76 5.43
CA PRO A 69 9.08 26.95 4.92
C PRO A 69 8.93 26.58 3.45
N ALA A 70 10.03 26.59 2.68
CA ALA A 70 10.06 26.18 1.28
C ALA A 70 10.43 24.70 1.09
N GLY A 71 10.61 23.95 2.19
CA GLY A 71 10.93 22.53 2.16
C GLY A 71 9.80 21.66 1.63
N ILE A 72 10.11 20.38 1.38
CA ILE A 72 9.08 19.41 0.99
C ILE A 72 8.20 19.00 2.17
N HIS A 73 6.98 18.55 1.88
CA HIS A 73 6.05 18.01 2.85
C HIS A 73 5.82 16.53 2.56
N VAL A 74 6.17 15.65 3.50
CA VAL A 74 6.13 14.20 3.33
C VAL A 74 5.01 13.59 4.15
N PHE A 75 4.12 12.86 3.48
CA PHE A 75 2.98 12.16 4.09
C PHE A 75 3.06 10.67 3.77
N VAL A 76 3.01 9.83 4.79
CA VAL A 76 3.14 8.38 4.65
C VAL A 76 1.91 7.68 5.19
N ASP A 77 1.21 6.97 4.31
CA ASP A 77 0.20 5.98 4.67
C ASP A 77 0.91 4.63 4.92
N ALA A 78 1.19 4.36 6.19
CA ALA A 78 1.95 3.18 6.58
C ALA A 78 1.23 1.89 6.14
N SER A 79 -0.09 1.81 6.29
CA SER A 79 -0.83 0.61 5.92
C SER A 79 -0.67 0.32 4.42
N ASN A 80 -0.77 1.34 3.55
CA ASN A 80 -0.59 1.15 2.11
C ASN A 80 0.84 0.74 1.73
N ILE A 81 1.84 1.37 2.33
CA ILE A 81 3.25 1.15 1.99
C ILE A 81 3.77 -0.17 2.56
N PHE A 82 3.58 -0.46 3.84
CA PHE A 82 4.12 -1.65 4.48
C PHE A 82 3.41 -2.93 4.04
N ILE A 83 2.08 -2.90 3.84
CA ILE A 83 1.35 -4.05 3.30
C ILE A 83 1.74 -4.28 1.84
N GLY A 84 1.81 -3.20 1.04
CA GLY A 84 2.22 -3.28 -0.35
C GLY A 84 3.66 -3.79 -0.53
N PHE A 85 4.55 -3.51 0.42
CA PHE A 85 5.92 -4.01 0.41
C PHE A 85 5.99 -5.54 0.46
N HIS A 86 5.27 -6.15 1.40
CA HIS A 86 5.21 -7.61 1.51
C HIS A 86 4.63 -8.25 0.25
N ASP A 87 3.54 -7.68 -0.28
CA ASP A 87 2.91 -8.19 -1.50
C ASP A 87 3.84 -8.07 -2.70
N GLN A 88 4.58 -6.97 -2.80
CA GLN A 88 5.55 -6.76 -3.85
C GLN A 88 6.72 -7.74 -3.77
N LEU A 89 7.27 -7.98 -2.57
CA LEU A 89 8.34 -8.95 -2.40
C LEU A 89 7.90 -10.37 -2.77
N LYS A 90 6.68 -10.77 -2.40
CA LYS A 90 6.12 -12.05 -2.85
C LYS A 90 6.07 -12.14 -4.36
N ARG A 91 5.51 -11.12 -5.04
CA ARG A 91 5.46 -11.06 -6.52
C ARG A 91 6.85 -11.14 -7.13
N ALA A 92 7.80 -10.36 -6.60
CA ALA A 92 9.18 -10.33 -7.06
C ALA A 92 9.95 -11.65 -6.86
N ARG A 93 9.44 -12.56 -6.03
CA ARG A 93 9.95 -13.92 -5.80
C ARG A 93 9.09 -15.02 -6.45
N GLY A 94 8.07 -14.66 -7.24
CA GLY A 94 7.14 -15.62 -7.85
C GLY A 94 6.24 -16.33 -6.83
N ILE A 95 6.10 -15.79 -5.62
CA ILE A 95 5.26 -16.34 -4.57
C ILE A 95 3.85 -15.74 -4.73
N PRO A 96 2.78 -16.56 -4.83
CA PRO A 96 1.42 -16.05 -4.87
C PRO A 96 1.08 -15.26 -3.60
N VAL A 97 0.38 -14.13 -3.75
CA VAL A 97 0.09 -13.19 -2.64
C VAL A 97 -0.65 -13.84 -1.47
N HIS A 98 -1.50 -14.83 -1.74
CA HIS A 98 -2.28 -15.56 -0.72
C HIS A 98 -1.42 -16.51 0.15
N VAL A 99 -0.21 -16.86 -0.30
CA VAL A 99 0.70 -17.72 0.46
C VAL A 99 1.24 -16.95 1.66
N ARG A 100 1.22 -17.59 2.84
CA ARG A 100 1.79 -17.02 4.06
C ARG A 100 3.30 -17.24 4.08
N VAL A 101 4.02 -16.15 4.21
CA VAL A 101 5.48 -16.11 4.39
C VAL A 101 5.79 -15.39 5.70
N PRO A 102 6.95 -15.64 6.34
CA PRO A 102 7.39 -14.82 7.47
C PRO A 102 7.39 -13.33 7.10
N ARG A 103 7.00 -12.47 8.06
CA ARG A 103 7.12 -11.03 7.85
C ARG A 103 8.59 -10.66 7.79
N VAL A 104 8.95 -9.91 6.77
CA VAL A 104 10.23 -9.22 6.60
C VAL A 104 10.06 -7.75 6.94
N ASP A 105 11.08 -7.15 7.54
CA ASP A 105 11.03 -5.74 7.91
C ASP A 105 11.44 -4.86 6.72
N MET A 106 10.87 -3.67 6.68
CA MET A 106 11.22 -2.64 5.70
C MET A 106 12.08 -1.59 6.39
N SER A 107 13.20 -1.23 5.76
CA SER A 107 14.07 -0.16 6.26
C SER A 107 13.40 1.19 6.04
N PHE A 108 12.92 1.80 7.13
CA PHE A 108 12.31 3.12 7.05
C PHE A 108 13.32 4.23 6.77
N ASP A 109 14.58 4.08 7.22
CA ASP A 109 15.66 5.01 6.87
C ASP A 109 15.87 5.08 5.34
N ALA A 110 15.88 3.92 4.67
CA ALA A 110 16.00 3.86 3.23
C ALA A 110 14.78 4.45 2.52
N LEU A 111 13.57 4.19 3.04
CA LEU A 111 12.34 4.79 2.50
C LEU A 111 12.35 6.32 2.66
N ALA A 112 12.70 6.82 3.84
CA ALA A 112 12.82 8.25 4.10
C ALA A 112 13.85 8.89 3.17
N LEU A 113 15.03 8.27 2.99
CA LEU A 113 16.04 8.75 2.04
C LEU A 113 15.51 8.81 0.61
N LEU A 114 14.71 7.84 0.17
CA LEU A 114 14.10 7.82 -1.17
C LEU A 114 13.02 8.89 -1.36
N MET A 115 12.19 9.12 -0.35
CA MET A 115 11.12 10.12 -0.40
C MET A 115 11.69 11.54 -0.30
N GLU A 116 12.62 11.75 0.62
CA GLU A 116 13.16 13.06 0.91
C GLU A 116 14.29 13.44 -0.03
N ARG A 117 15.12 12.48 -0.42
CA ARG A 117 16.32 12.67 -1.27
C ARG A 117 17.23 13.78 -0.73
N ARG A 118 17.26 13.89 0.60
CA ARG A 118 17.97 14.92 1.38
C ARG A 118 17.56 16.37 1.06
N ARG A 119 16.41 16.58 0.41
CA ARG A 119 15.84 17.92 0.25
C ARG A 119 15.47 18.47 1.64
N PRO A 120 15.48 19.80 1.85
CA PRO A 120 14.93 20.40 3.07
C PRO A 120 13.48 19.96 3.27
N VAL A 121 13.08 19.66 4.51
CA VAL A 121 11.76 19.08 4.80
C VAL A 121 11.03 19.94 5.82
N ALA A 122 9.95 20.57 5.38
CA ALA A 122 9.12 21.43 6.22
C ALA A 122 8.21 20.62 7.15
N LYS A 123 7.69 19.48 6.65
CA LYS A 123 6.71 18.67 7.38
C LYS A 123 6.90 17.19 7.10
N ARG A 124 6.85 16.37 8.15
CA ARG A 124 6.90 14.90 8.08
C ARG A 124 5.74 14.33 8.88
N VAL A 125 4.87 13.57 8.22
CA VAL A 125 3.74 12.90 8.87
C VAL A 125 3.68 11.46 8.42
N LEU A 126 3.53 10.56 9.37
CA LEU A 126 3.25 9.15 9.12
C LEU A 126 1.97 8.80 9.87
N ALA A 127 1.00 8.20 9.19
CA ALA A 127 -0.17 7.65 9.83
C ALA A 127 -0.26 6.15 9.55
N GLY A 128 -0.73 5.41 10.55
CA GLY A 128 -0.89 3.98 10.45
C GLY A 128 -1.79 3.45 11.55
N SER A 129 -1.90 2.12 11.61
CA SER A 129 -2.68 1.45 12.65
C SER A 129 -1.90 0.37 13.37
N THR A 130 -2.37 -0.01 14.56
CA THR A 130 -1.77 -1.09 15.35
C THR A 130 -1.83 -2.46 14.64
N PRO A 131 -0.86 -3.37 14.87
CA PRO A 131 0.23 -3.28 15.85
C PRO A 131 1.37 -2.38 15.41
N GLU A 132 2.07 -1.83 16.39
CA GLU A 132 3.29 -1.06 16.17
C GLU A 132 4.41 -1.94 15.61
N VAL A 133 5.17 -1.38 14.66
CA VAL A 133 6.31 -2.03 14.01
C VAL A 133 7.58 -1.22 14.27
N ALA A 134 8.75 -1.87 14.27
CA ALA A 134 10.03 -1.22 14.54
C ALA A 134 10.31 0.01 13.64
N ALA A 135 9.76 0.00 12.44
CA ALA A 135 9.85 1.12 11.50
C ALA A 135 9.19 2.42 12.02
N PHE A 136 8.19 2.34 12.91
CA PHE A 136 7.58 3.54 13.51
C PHE A 136 8.53 4.22 14.50
N ASP A 137 9.33 3.45 15.26
CA ASP A 137 10.35 4.01 16.14
C ASP A 137 11.48 4.68 15.37
N VAL A 138 11.84 4.12 14.21
CA VAL A 138 12.77 4.75 13.27
C VAL A 138 12.16 6.06 12.74
N ALA A 139 10.90 6.05 12.30
CA ALA A 139 10.21 7.23 11.79
C ALA A 139 10.20 8.37 12.81
N ARG A 140 9.88 8.08 14.08
CA ARG A 140 9.93 9.06 15.18
C ARG A 140 11.33 9.63 15.39
N ARG A 141 12.37 8.79 15.35
CA ARG A 141 13.78 9.24 15.47
C ARG A 141 14.20 10.16 14.33
N ILE A 142 13.73 9.92 13.11
CA ILE A 142 13.95 10.81 11.96
C ILE A 142 13.18 12.13 12.13
N GLY A 143 12.10 12.15 12.92
CA GLY A 143 11.28 13.32 13.21
C GLY A 143 9.95 13.35 12.46
N TYR A 144 9.42 12.18 12.07
CA TYR A 144 8.03 12.08 11.61
C TYR A 144 7.06 12.24 12.79
N ASP A 145 6.05 13.08 12.59
CA ASP A 145 4.85 13.08 13.45
C ASP A 145 4.05 11.80 13.15
N CYS A 146 4.09 10.84 14.08
CA CYS A 146 3.50 9.52 13.91
C CYS A 146 2.12 9.43 14.58
N ALA A 147 1.07 9.36 13.76
CA ALA A 147 -0.30 9.09 14.21
C ALA A 147 -0.62 7.59 14.06
N ILE A 148 -0.35 6.80 15.11
CA ILE A 148 -0.67 5.36 15.14
C ILE A 148 -1.99 5.15 15.87
N LEU A 149 -3.03 4.78 15.12
CA LEU A 149 -4.39 4.64 15.64
C LEU A 149 -4.75 3.17 15.94
N ASP A 150 -5.57 2.98 16.97
CA ASP A 150 -6.12 1.66 17.28
C ASP A 150 -7.20 1.24 16.28
N LYS A 151 -7.23 -0.05 15.97
CA LYS A 151 -8.30 -0.62 15.15
C LYS A 151 -9.58 -0.71 15.96
N VAL A 152 -10.69 -0.39 15.31
CA VAL A 152 -12.01 -0.39 15.94
C VAL A 152 -12.79 -1.62 15.50
N TYR A 153 -13.45 -2.29 16.46
CA TYR A 153 -14.31 -3.42 16.17
C TYR A 153 -15.66 -2.92 15.64
N LYS A 154 -15.87 -3.00 14.32
CA LYS A 154 -17.12 -2.57 13.69
C LYS A 154 -17.46 -3.36 12.43
N ALA A 155 -18.72 -3.29 12.01
CA ALA A 155 -19.18 -3.78 10.72
C ALA A 155 -19.05 -2.65 9.70
N ARG A 156 -18.22 -2.82 8.67
CA ARG A 156 -18.05 -1.81 7.62
C ARG A 156 -19.23 -1.86 6.64
N GLU A 157 -19.76 -0.71 6.26
CA GLU A 157 -20.71 -0.64 5.15
C GLU A 157 -20.07 -1.17 3.85
N LEU A 158 -20.85 -1.94 3.10
CA LEU A 158 -20.43 -2.48 1.83
C LEU A 158 -20.54 -1.40 0.75
N THR A 159 -19.46 -1.21 0.01
CA THR A 159 -19.45 -0.25 -1.10
C THR A 159 -20.52 -0.63 -2.12
N ALA A 160 -21.01 0.35 -2.90
CA ALA A 160 -22.00 0.08 -3.96
C ALA A 160 -21.52 -1.03 -4.92
N ARG A 161 -20.21 -1.06 -5.21
CA ARG A 161 -19.58 -2.11 -6.02
C ARG A 161 -19.61 -3.48 -5.34
N GLN A 162 -19.32 -3.57 -4.04
CA GLN A 162 -19.40 -4.82 -3.30
C GLN A 162 -20.84 -5.33 -3.21
N ARG A 163 -21.80 -4.44 -2.93
CA ARG A 163 -23.23 -4.77 -2.95
C ARG A 163 -23.67 -5.29 -4.33
N PHE A 164 -23.21 -4.66 -5.41
CA PHE A 164 -23.49 -5.09 -6.78
C PHE A 164 -22.96 -6.50 -7.06
N PHE A 165 -21.69 -6.79 -6.75
CA PHE A 165 -21.13 -8.13 -6.97
C PHE A 165 -21.83 -9.20 -6.12
N MET A 166 -22.09 -8.94 -4.84
CA MET A 166 -22.83 -9.87 -3.99
C MET A 166 -24.24 -10.13 -4.51
N SER A 167 -24.90 -9.11 -5.06
CA SER A 167 -26.23 -9.28 -5.67
C SER A 167 -26.18 -10.18 -6.91
N ARG A 168 -25.10 -10.08 -7.69
CA ARG A 168 -24.89 -10.85 -8.92
C ARG A 168 -24.51 -12.31 -8.63
N GLU A 169 -23.64 -12.56 -7.66
CA GLU A 169 -23.30 -13.92 -7.21
C GLU A 169 -24.52 -14.66 -6.65
N ARG A 170 -25.36 -13.98 -5.85
CA ARG A 170 -26.60 -14.56 -5.33
C ARG A 170 -27.61 -14.91 -6.43
N ARG A 171 -27.67 -14.11 -7.50
CA ARG A 171 -28.51 -14.40 -8.68
C ARG A 171 -27.93 -15.54 -9.53
N GLY A 172 -26.60 -15.62 -9.66
CA GLY A 172 -25.91 -16.69 -10.40
C GLY A 172 -26.04 -18.08 -9.76
N SER A 173 -26.31 -18.16 -8.45
CA SER A 173 -26.51 -19.44 -7.74
C SER A 173 -27.89 -20.09 -7.99
N LYS A 174 -28.82 -19.45 -8.72
CA LYS A 174 -30.16 -19.97 -9.01
C LYS A 174 -30.37 -20.45 -10.46
N SER A 175 -29.30 -20.65 -11.24
CA SER A 175 -29.41 -21.16 -12.63
C SER A 175 -28.83 -22.56 -12.78
N SER A 176 -29.50 -23.56 -12.21
CA SER A 176 -29.43 -24.94 -12.70
C SER A 176 -30.84 -25.55 -12.68
N ASN A 177 -31.67 -25.10 -13.61
CA ASN A 177 -32.58 -26.02 -14.29
C ASN A 177 -32.86 -25.48 -15.70
N LYS A 178 -32.65 -26.37 -16.67
CA LYS A 178 -33.09 -26.21 -18.05
C LYS A 178 -34.59 -25.92 -18.05
N ASP A 179 -35.02 -24.96 -18.85
CA ASP A 179 -35.90 -25.29 -19.96
C ASP A 179 -35.73 -24.25 -21.08
N VAL A 180 -35.74 -24.80 -22.29
CA VAL A 180 -35.64 -24.11 -23.56
C VAL A 180 -37.02 -23.56 -23.88
N ASP A 181 -37.14 -22.26 -24.10
CA ASP A 181 -38.04 -21.78 -25.15
C ASP A 181 -37.69 -20.38 -25.65
N VAL A 182 -37.78 -20.25 -26.96
CA VAL A 182 -37.50 -19.06 -27.76
C VAL A 182 -38.82 -18.34 -27.99
N LEU A 183 -38.97 -17.07 -27.60
CA LEU A 183 -39.58 -16.05 -28.47
C LEU A 183 -39.37 -14.61 -27.96
N ASP A 184 -39.25 -13.75 -28.96
CA ASP A 184 -39.07 -12.29 -29.03
C ASP A 184 -40.25 -11.46 -28.47
N GLY A 185 -40.02 -10.19 -28.14
CA GLY A 185 -41.10 -9.18 -28.05
C GLY A 185 -41.16 -8.21 -26.85
N TYR A 186 -40.77 -6.96 -27.12
CA TYR A 186 -41.20 -5.65 -26.60
C TYR A 186 -42.08 -5.46 -25.32
N SER A 187 -41.64 -4.46 -24.53
CA SER A 187 -42.40 -3.40 -23.84
C SER A 187 -42.99 -3.56 -22.43
N SER A 188 -42.64 -2.55 -21.61
CA SER A 188 -43.36 -1.84 -20.53
C SER A 188 -44.36 -2.59 -19.64
N GLY A 189 -44.13 -2.58 -18.33
CA GLY A 189 -45.13 -2.99 -17.34
C GLY A 189 -44.69 -2.77 -15.89
N ASN A 190 -45.32 -1.81 -15.24
CA ASN A 190 -45.22 -1.50 -13.82
C ASN A 190 -45.77 -2.68 -12.98
N ALA A 191 -45.05 -3.18 -11.99
CA ALA A 191 -45.60 -4.13 -11.01
C ALA A 191 -44.94 -3.98 -9.63
N SER A 192 -45.63 -3.26 -8.75
CA SER A 192 -45.42 -3.26 -7.32
C SER A 192 -45.91 -4.59 -6.72
N THR A 193 -44.97 -5.46 -6.33
CA THR A 193 -45.17 -6.47 -5.27
C THR A 193 -43.80 -6.93 -4.76
N ALA A 194 -43.16 -6.10 -3.92
CA ALA A 194 -41.92 -6.45 -3.26
C ALA A 194 -42.21 -7.33 -2.05
N SER A 195 -42.08 -8.65 -2.22
CA SER A 195 -42.00 -9.60 -1.12
C SER A 195 -40.74 -9.34 -0.29
N ILE A 196 -40.92 -9.29 1.02
CA ILE A 196 -39.87 -9.18 2.03
C ILE A 196 -39.09 -10.50 2.01
N GLY A 197 -37.78 -10.45 1.74
CA GLY A 197 -36.91 -11.60 2.02
C GLY A 197 -35.65 -11.80 1.19
N ASP A 198 -35.04 -10.79 0.57
CA ASP A 198 -33.68 -10.95 0.00
C ASP A 198 -32.95 -9.61 -0.16
N LYS A 199 -32.93 -8.79 0.90
CA LYS A 199 -32.11 -7.57 0.89
C LYS A 199 -30.63 -7.97 0.95
N VAL A 200 -29.85 -7.57 -0.05
CA VAL A 200 -28.39 -7.71 -0.03
C VAL A 200 -27.87 -7.05 1.26
N PRO A 201 -26.99 -7.71 2.04
CA PRO A 201 -26.44 -7.13 3.25
C PRO A 201 -25.87 -5.75 2.95
N THR A 202 -26.20 -4.78 3.78
CA THR A 202 -25.63 -3.43 3.70
C THR A 202 -24.27 -3.35 4.38
N HIS A 203 -23.98 -4.28 5.29
CA HIS A 203 -22.76 -4.31 6.09
C HIS A 203 -22.02 -5.64 5.96
N ALA A 204 -20.69 -5.57 6.03
CA ALA A 204 -19.81 -6.73 6.15
C ALA A 204 -19.87 -7.31 7.59
N PRO A 205 -19.44 -8.57 7.81
CA PRO A 205 -19.27 -9.10 9.16
C PRO A 205 -18.35 -8.20 9.99
N GLN A 206 -18.66 -8.07 11.29
CA GLN A 206 -17.87 -7.28 12.22
C GLN A 206 -16.45 -7.83 12.32
N LYS A 207 -15.47 -6.93 12.29
CA LYS A 207 -14.06 -7.23 12.52
C LYS A 207 -13.35 -5.97 13.01
N TYR A 208 -12.15 -6.14 13.55
CA TYR A 208 -11.27 -5.00 13.77
C TYR A 208 -10.86 -4.40 12.43
N VAL A 209 -11.18 -3.13 12.23
CA VAL A 209 -10.85 -2.37 11.02
C VAL A 209 -10.12 -1.10 11.39
N GLU A 210 -9.32 -0.61 10.45
CA GLU A 210 -8.72 0.71 10.53
C GLU A 210 -9.79 1.79 10.39
N GLN A 211 -9.62 2.88 11.14
CA GLN A 211 -10.54 4.03 11.14
C GLN A 211 -9.75 5.31 11.39
N GLY A 212 -10.01 6.36 10.62
CA GLY A 212 -9.47 7.70 10.85
C GLY A 212 -8.02 7.92 10.39
N VAL A 213 -7.33 6.89 9.89
CA VAL A 213 -5.93 6.97 9.43
C VAL A 213 -5.82 7.80 8.14
N ASP A 214 -6.69 7.54 7.17
CA ASP A 214 -6.74 8.34 5.95
C ASP A 214 -7.13 9.79 6.25
N GLU A 215 -8.14 9.97 7.11
CA GLU A 215 -8.64 11.29 7.50
C GLU A 215 -7.58 12.18 8.16
N ILE A 216 -6.75 11.62 9.05
CA ILE A 216 -5.68 12.41 9.68
C ILE A 216 -4.64 12.84 8.64
N LEU A 217 -4.29 11.98 7.68
CA LEU A 217 -3.39 12.36 6.59
C LEU A 217 -4.01 13.44 5.70
N HIS A 218 -5.28 13.29 5.32
CA HIS A 218 -5.99 14.32 4.55
C HIS A 218 -6.00 15.67 5.26
N LEU A 219 -6.24 15.68 6.58
CA LEU A 219 -6.16 16.90 7.38
C LEU A 219 -4.75 17.51 7.34
N LYS A 220 -3.71 16.71 7.59
CA LYS A 220 -2.31 17.18 7.61
C LYS A 220 -1.81 17.67 6.25
N MET A 221 -2.30 17.07 5.16
CA MET A 221 -2.09 17.56 3.80
C MET A 221 -2.74 18.92 3.59
N LEU A 222 -4.00 19.09 4.02
CA LEU A 222 -4.72 20.36 3.88
C LEU A 222 -4.13 21.48 4.74
N GLU A 223 -3.72 21.19 5.98
CA GLU A 223 -2.94 22.13 6.80
C GLU A 223 -1.76 22.68 6.00
N SER A 224 -0.99 21.82 5.34
CA SER A 224 0.17 22.26 4.53
C SER A 224 -0.21 23.17 3.37
N VAL A 225 -1.33 22.90 2.72
CA VAL A 225 -1.81 23.69 1.59
C VAL A 225 -2.38 25.04 2.05
N VAL A 226 -2.96 25.10 3.24
CA VAL A 226 -3.58 26.30 3.82
C VAL A 226 -2.55 27.19 4.51
N ASP A 227 -1.57 26.60 5.18
CA ASP A 227 -0.53 27.31 5.94
C ASP A 227 0.60 27.84 5.03
N ALA A 228 0.56 27.53 3.73
CA ALA A 228 1.52 28.08 2.78
C ALA A 228 1.22 29.54 2.47
N ASP A 229 2.24 30.38 2.56
CA ASP A 229 2.15 31.79 2.20
C ASP A 229 1.81 31.94 0.71
N ASP A 230 0.76 32.72 0.40
CA ASP A 230 0.33 32.98 -0.99
C ASP A 230 1.43 33.69 -1.82
N ASP A 231 2.36 34.39 -1.16
CA ASP A 231 3.50 35.11 -1.77
C ASP A 231 4.76 34.23 -1.94
N ALA A 232 4.78 33.02 -1.37
CA ALA A 232 5.89 32.08 -1.50
C ALA A 232 5.64 31.06 -2.62
N PRO A 233 6.68 30.57 -3.31
CA PRO A 233 6.50 29.51 -4.30
C PRO A 233 6.00 28.23 -3.62
N ALA A 234 4.91 27.67 -4.15
CA ALA A 234 4.33 26.42 -3.65
C ALA A 234 5.36 25.27 -3.68
N GLY A 235 5.47 24.56 -2.57
CA GLY A 235 6.45 23.49 -2.36
C GLY A 235 6.13 22.19 -3.11
N THR A 236 6.86 21.13 -2.74
CA THR A 236 6.61 19.76 -3.21
C THR A 236 6.01 18.93 -2.09
N MET A 237 4.88 18.28 -2.38
CA MET A 237 4.25 17.30 -1.51
C MET A 237 4.64 15.89 -1.97
N VAL A 238 5.33 15.15 -1.10
CA VAL A 238 5.64 13.74 -1.32
C VAL A 238 4.59 12.91 -0.59
N LEU A 239 3.74 12.22 -1.33
CA LEU A 239 2.63 11.44 -0.79
C LEU A 239 2.86 9.95 -1.04
N ALA A 240 3.16 9.22 0.03
CA ALA A 240 3.38 7.79 -0.01
C ALA A 240 2.08 7.01 0.23
N THR A 241 1.27 6.88 -0.82
CA THR A 241 0.09 6.01 -0.89
C THR A 241 -0.24 5.70 -2.36
N GLY A 242 -0.90 4.58 -2.61
CA GLY A 242 -1.48 4.24 -3.92
C GLY A 242 -2.98 4.52 -4.00
N ASP A 243 -3.63 4.87 -2.89
CA ASP A 243 -5.08 4.95 -2.82
C ASP A 243 -5.66 6.22 -3.47
N ALA A 244 -6.81 6.07 -4.12
CA ALA A 244 -7.61 7.14 -4.71
C ALA A 244 -9.11 6.95 -4.41
N ALA A 245 -9.48 5.98 -3.57
CA ALA A 245 -10.85 5.76 -3.16
C ALA A 245 -11.34 6.90 -2.28
N GLN A 246 -12.66 7.06 -2.21
CA GLN A 246 -13.27 7.89 -1.20
C GLN A 246 -13.08 7.22 0.17
N ALA A 247 -12.60 7.99 1.15
CA ALA A 247 -12.42 7.52 2.51
C ALA A 247 -13.73 7.58 3.30
N GLU A 248 -13.74 7.08 4.54
CA GLU A 248 -14.97 6.92 5.31
C GLU A 248 -15.59 8.26 5.71
N TYR A 249 -14.76 9.22 6.13
CA TYR A 249 -15.21 10.53 6.61
C TYR A 249 -14.63 11.70 5.82
N SER A 250 -14.06 11.42 4.63
CA SER A 250 -13.47 12.44 3.78
C SER A 250 -13.51 12.03 2.31
N SER A 251 -13.20 12.97 1.42
CA SER A 251 -13.30 12.76 -0.03
C SER A 251 -12.19 11.88 -0.63
N GLY A 252 -11.19 11.46 0.17
CA GLY A 252 -10.09 10.61 -0.28
C GLY A 252 -8.85 11.37 -0.79
N PHE A 253 -7.72 10.65 -0.90
CA PHE A 253 -6.41 11.20 -1.25
C PHE A 253 -6.40 11.92 -2.59
N MET A 254 -7.05 11.35 -3.62
CA MET A 254 -7.09 11.93 -4.96
C MET A 254 -7.63 13.37 -4.97
N VAL A 255 -8.66 13.63 -4.17
CA VAL A 255 -9.23 14.98 -4.06
C VAL A 255 -8.26 15.93 -3.35
N MET A 256 -7.52 15.46 -2.35
CA MET A 256 -6.51 16.27 -1.66
C MET A 256 -5.31 16.57 -2.56
N VAL A 257 -4.86 15.60 -3.35
CA VAL A 257 -3.84 15.78 -4.40
C VAL A 257 -4.29 16.85 -5.41
N GLU A 258 -5.52 16.77 -5.91
CA GLU A 258 -6.04 17.80 -6.82
C GLU A 258 -6.11 19.19 -6.19
N ARG A 259 -6.44 19.29 -4.89
CA ARG A 259 -6.47 20.57 -4.17
C ARG A 259 -5.07 21.18 -4.08
N ALA A 260 -4.06 20.38 -3.73
CA ALA A 260 -2.67 20.82 -3.69
C ALA A 260 -2.19 21.30 -5.07
N LEU A 261 -2.43 20.49 -6.12
CA LEU A 261 -2.05 20.83 -7.50
C LEU A 261 -2.72 22.11 -8.02
N LYS A 262 -4.01 22.34 -7.68
CA LYS A 262 -4.73 23.58 -7.99
C LYS A 262 -4.11 24.81 -7.30
N ARG A 263 -3.54 24.63 -6.11
CA ARG A 263 -2.81 25.65 -5.35
C ARG A 263 -1.34 25.77 -5.77
N GLY A 264 -0.95 25.15 -6.89
CA GLY A 264 0.38 25.31 -7.48
C GLY A 264 1.44 24.34 -6.95
N TRP A 265 1.12 23.51 -5.95
CA TRP A 265 2.05 22.52 -5.42
C TRP A 265 2.45 21.50 -6.49
N LYS A 266 3.69 21.00 -6.39
CA LYS A 266 4.07 19.76 -7.05
C LYS A 266 3.71 18.57 -6.15
N VAL A 267 3.30 17.46 -6.73
CA VAL A 267 2.99 16.23 -6.00
C VAL A 267 3.78 15.07 -6.57
N GLU A 268 4.55 14.40 -5.70
CA GLU A 268 5.23 13.14 -5.97
C GLU A 268 4.46 12.02 -5.26
N LEU A 269 3.72 11.20 -6.03
CA LEU A 269 3.04 10.03 -5.50
C LEU A 269 4.02 8.85 -5.45
N VAL A 270 4.32 8.35 -4.26
CA VAL A 270 5.27 7.25 -4.02
C VAL A 270 4.49 6.00 -3.62
N SER A 271 4.50 4.94 -4.43
CA SER A 271 3.78 3.71 -4.09
C SER A 271 4.25 2.52 -4.92
N TRP A 272 3.76 1.33 -4.56
CA TRP A 272 3.95 0.11 -5.34
C TRP A 272 3.07 0.13 -6.58
N SER A 273 3.63 -0.17 -7.76
CA SER A 273 2.99 -0.06 -9.07
C SER A 273 1.61 -0.75 -9.14
N ALA A 274 1.49 -1.88 -8.46
CA ALA A 274 0.30 -2.71 -8.36
C ALA A 274 -0.78 -2.16 -7.41
N ASN A 275 -0.39 -1.29 -6.47
CA ASN A 275 -1.28 -0.68 -5.49
C ASN A 275 -1.73 0.73 -5.91
N ILE A 276 -1.11 1.31 -6.94
CA ILE A 276 -1.50 2.61 -7.49
C ILE A 276 -2.84 2.51 -8.20
N SER A 277 -3.81 3.29 -7.74
CA SER A 277 -5.09 3.44 -8.41
C SER A 277 -4.93 3.93 -9.85
N THR A 278 -5.67 3.30 -10.77
CA THR A 278 -5.72 3.70 -12.18
C THR A 278 -6.18 5.14 -12.38
N ALA A 279 -6.86 5.74 -11.38
CA ALA A 279 -7.25 7.15 -11.40
C ALA A 279 -6.05 8.09 -11.64
N TYR A 280 -4.92 7.84 -10.98
CA TYR A 280 -3.69 8.63 -11.15
C TYR A 280 -3.02 8.41 -12.51
N LYS A 281 -3.29 7.28 -13.16
CA LYS A 281 -2.71 6.88 -14.46
C LYS A 281 -3.53 7.36 -15.66
N LYS A 282 -4.73 7.93 -15.45
CA LYS A 282 -5.59 8.41 -16.55
C LYS A 282 -4.92 9.53 -17.34
N ASP A 283 -4.94 9.43 -18.67
CA ASP A 283 -4.38 10.44 -19.59
C ASP A 283 -4.88 11.85 -19.32
N ALA A 284 -6.19 12.02 -19.06
CA ALA A 284 -6.76 13.33 -18.78
C ALA A 284 -6.16 13.97 -17.51
N PHE A 285 -5.90 13.17 -16.47
CA PHE A 285 -5.27 13.63 -15.24
C PHE A 285 -3.80 13.98 -15.48
N ARG A 286 -3.06 13.10 -16.15
CA ARG A 286 -1.63 13.27 -16.47
C ARG A 286 -1.40 14.48 -17.37
N LYS A 287 -2.23 14.67 -18.42
CA LYS A 287 -2.16 15.84 -19.31
C LYS A 287 -2.50 17.15 -18.62
N ARG A 288 -3.48 17.13 -17.70
CA ARG A 288 -3.89 18.33 -16.96
C ARG A 288 -2.77 18.86 -16.05
N TRP A 289 -2.06 17.97 -15.37
CA TRP A 289 -1.08 18.36 -14.35
C TRP A 289 0.37 18.31 -14.83
N GLY A 290 0.67 17.57 -15.90
CA GLY A 290 1.99 17.54 -16.53
C GLY A 290 3.11 17.24 -15.53
N ASP A 291 4.11 18.11 -15.52
CA ASP A 291 5.29 18.04 -14.66
C ASP A 291 5.01 18.32 -13.18
N LYS A 292 3.84 18.89 -12.84
CA LYS A 292 3.44 19.10 -11.45
C LYS A 292 3.08 17.81 -10.73
N PHE A 293 2.81 16.72 -11.44
CA PHE A 293 2.46 15.43 -10.85
C PHE A 293 3.36 14.29 -11.37
N LYS A 294 4.15 13.71 -10.46
CA LYS A 294 5.05 12.58 -10.76
C LYS A 294 4.63 11.36 -9.95
N ILE A 295 4.77 10.18 -10.54
CA ILE A 295 4.66 8.90 -9.83
C ILE A 295 6.07 8.36 -9.66
N VAL A 296 6.39 7.91 -8.45
CA VAL A 296 7.62 7.19 -8.12
C VAL A 296 7.22 5.78 -7.71
N GLU A 297 7.50 4.81 -8.57
CA GLU A 297 7.19 3.41 -8.30
C GLU A 297 8.26 2.80 -7.38
N LEU A 298 7.83 2.23 -6.27
CA LEU A 298 8.73 1.64 -5.26
C LEU A 298 9.29 0.27 -5.68
N ASP A 299 8.70 -0.36 -6.69
CA ASP A 299 9.05 -1.69 -7.21
C ASP A 299 10.55 -1.83 -7.49
N ASP A 300 11.13 -0.81 -8.12
CA ASP A 300 12.54 -0.78 -8.47
C ASP A 300 13.45 -0.77 -7.25
N TYR A 301 12.96 -0.30 -6.10
CA TYR A 301 13.72 -0.11 -4.86
C TYR A 301 13.43 -1.17 -3.80
N ALA A 302 12.57 -2.15 -4.10
CA ALA A 302 12.11 -3.15 -3.13
C ALA A 302 13.27 -3.93 -2.47
N GLU A 303 14.36 -4.18 -3.20
CA GLU A 303 15.53 -4.88 -2.65
C GLU A 303 16.33 -3.99 -1.69
N GLU A 304 16.47 -2.69 -1.98
CA GLU A 304 17.19 -1.76 -1.11
C GLU A 304 16.38 -1.37 0.14
N LEU A 305 15.04 -1.46 0.06
CA LEU A 305 14.14 -1.24 1.19
C LEU A 305 14.00 -2.46 2.11
N LEU A 306 14.52 -3.64 1.72
CA LEU A 306 14.49 -4.84 2.54
C LEU A 306 15.51 -4.74 3.69
N ASP A 307 14.99 -4.82 4.92
CA ASP A 307 15.81 -4.92 6.12
C ASP A 307 15.90 -6.38 6.57
N MET A 308 17.10 -6.80 6.96
CA MET A 308 17.42 -8.16 7.39
C MET A 308 18.32 -8.16 8.61
#